data_AF-A0A6V7REY5-F1
#
_entry.id   AF-A0A6V7REY5-F1
#
_cell.length_a   1.000
_cell.length_b   1.000
_cell.length_c   1.000
_cell.angle_alpha   90.00
_cell.angle_beta   90.00
_cell.angle_gamma   90.00
#
_symmetry.space_group_name_H-M   'P 1'
#
loop_
_entity.id
_entity.type
_entity.pdbx_description
1 polymer ?
#
loop_
_entity_poly.entity_id
_entity_poly.type
_entity_poly.pdbx_seq_one_letter_code
_entity_poly.pdbx_strand_id
1 'polypeptide(L)' 'MFDISRMDLMWVSFYSMGAMALAALLIFLARYKIPYRFLSIIISIIAWVLLIFSFITMILVLGGSSHG' A
#
# COMPACT_ATOMS: atom_id res chain seq x y z
N MET A 1 8.62 21.92 -10.97
CA MET A 1 7.87 20.90 -11.73
C MET A 1 8.68 19.62 -11.65
N PHE A 2 8.20 18.60 -10.92
CA PHE A 2 8.93 17.34 -10.81
C PHE A 2 8.78 16.60 -12.15
N ASP A 3 9.89 16.46 -12.88
CA ASP A 3 9.96 15.74 -14.14
C ASP A 3 9.91 14.23 -13.83
N ILE A 4 8.73 13.75 -13.47
CA ILE A 4 8.48 12.34 -13.19
C ILE A 4 8.13 11.70 -14.52
N SER A 5 9.01 10.81 -14.98
CA SER A 5 8.82 10.10 -16.23
C SER A 5 7.56 9.22 -16.15
N ARG A 6 6.85 9.05 -17.28
CA ARG A 6 5.63 8.20 -17.35
C ARG A 6 5.89 6.77 -16.83
N MET A 7 7.13 6.30 -16.97
CA MET A 7 7.60 5.03 -16.44
C MET A 7 7.56 5.02 -14.91
N ASP A 8 8.04 6.08 -14.23
CA ASP A 8 8.02 6.17 -12.77
C ASP A 8 6.58 6.19 -12.21
N LEU A 9 5.64 6.86 -12.88
CA LEU A 9 4.22 6.83 -12.49
C LEU A 9 3.62 5.42 -12.56
N MET A 10 4.03 4.62 -13.56
CA MET A 10 3.61 3.24 -13.71
C MET A 10 4.19 2.36 -12.59
N TRP A 11 5.47 2.53 -12.27
CA TRP A 11 6.12 1.82 -11.16
C TRP A 11 5.48 2.16 -9.81
N VAL A 12 5.19 3.45 -9.53
CA VAL A 12 4.51 3.86 -8.29
C VAL A 12 3.10 3.24 -8.19
N SER A 13 2.39 3.11 -9.31
CA SER A 13 1.10 2.41 -9.34
C SER A 13 1.23 0.92 -9.00
N PHE A 14 2.27 0.26 -9.48
CA PHE A 14 2.61 -1.12 -9.11
C PHE A 14 2.93 -1.26 -7.61
N TYR A 15 3.70 -0.33 -7.05
CA TYR A 15 3.97 -0.31 -5.60
C TYR A 15 2.68 -0.11 -4.79
N SER A 16 1.78 0.78 -5.20
CA SER A 16 0.47 0.98 -4.56
C SER A 16 -0.37 -0.28 -4.53
N MET A 17 -0.55 -0.93 -5.68
CA MET A 17 -1.35 -2.15 -5.80
C MET A 17 -0.71 -3.32 -5.04
N GLY A 18 0.62 -3.45 -5.11
CA GLY A 18 1.38 -4.43 -4.37
C GLY A 18 1.22 -4.26 -2.86
N ALA A 19 1.39 -3.06 -2.34
CA ALA A 19 1.23 -2.77 -0.91
C ALA A 19 -0.22 -3.00 -0.42
N MET A 20 -1.24 -2.75 -1.27
CA MET A 20 -2.64 -2.99 -0.92
C MET A 20 -2.96 -4.49 -0.87
N ALA A 21 -2.46 -5.26 -1.82
CA ALA A 21 -2.59 -6.73 -1.82
C ALA A 21 -1.82 -7.36 -0.62
N LEU A 22 -0.63 -6.84 -0.31
CA LEU A 22 0.19 -7.30 0.81
C LEU A 22 -0.49 -6.97 2.15
N ALA A 23 -1.09 -5.80 2.29
CA ALA A 23 -1.90 -5.45 3.46
C ALA A 23 -3.10 -6.38 3.62
N ALA A 24 -3.82 -6.71 2.54
CA ALA A 24 -4.93 -7.65 2.58
C ALA A 24 -4.49 -9.06 3.05
N LEU A 25 -3.35 -9.55 2.54
CA LEU A 25 -2.76 -10.82 2.97
C LEU A 25 -2.34 -10.81 4.44
N LEU A 26 -1.71 -9.72 4.91
CA LEU A 26 -1.32 -9.56 6.32
C LEU A 26 -2.53 -9.55 7.25
N ILE A 27 -3.61 -8.84 6.89
CA ILE A 27 -4.86 -8.84 7.68
C ILE A 27 -5.48 -10.23 7.68
N PHE A 28 -5.44 -10.94 6.55
CA PHE A 28 -5.94 -12.30 6.46
C PHE A 28 -5.15 -13.25 7.38
N LEU A 29 -3.82 -13.19 7.35
CA LEU A 29 -2.96 -13.96 8.25
C LEU A 29 -3.22 -13.59 9.73
N ALA A 30 -3.32 -12.31 10.04
CA ALA A 30 -3.57 -11.81 11.40
C ALA A 30 -4.88 -12.32 11.99
N ARG A 31 -5.93 -12.50 11.16
CA ARG A 31 -7.25 -12.95 11.60
C ARG A 31 -7.41 -14.47 11.63
N TYR A 32 -6.83 -15.20 10.68
CA TYR A 32 -7.13 -16.62 10.51
C TYR A 32 -6.05 -17.57 11.02
N LYS A 33 -4.78 -17.15 11.07
CA LYS A 33 -3.66 -18.06 11.38
C LYS A 33 -2.99 -17.79 12.73
N ILE A 34 -3.29 -16.68 13.38
CA ILE A 34 -2.61 -16.28 14.61
C ILE A 34 -3.54 -16.46 15.81
N PRO A 35 -3.29 -17.45 16.68
CA PRO A 35 -4.06 -17.64 17.91
C PRO A 35 -3.73 -16.59 18.98
N TYR A 36 -2.57 -15.94 18.88
CA TYR A 36 -2.08 -14.96 19.85
C TYR A 36 -2.60 -13.54 19.56
N ARG A 37 -3.44 -13.03 20.45
CA ARG A 37 -4.10 -11.72 20.30
C ARG A 37 -3.11 -10.55 20.14
N PHE A 38 -1.98 -10.59 20.85
CA PHE A 38 -0.93 -9.57 20.73
C PHE A 38 -0.27 -9.55 19.35
N LEU A 39 0.07 -10.71 18.80
CA LEU A 39 0.73 -10.80 17.51
C LEU A 39 -0.21 -10.40 16.36
N SER A 40 -1.50 -10.73 16.49
CA SER A 40 -2.56 -10.28 15.57
C SER A 40 -2.70 -8.74 15.54
N ILE A 41 -2.58 -8.08 16.70
CA ILE A 41 -2.60 -6.61 16.81
C ILE A 41 -1.39 -6.00 16.09
N ILE A 42 -0.19 -6.52 16.30
CA ILE A 42 1.04 -6.01 15.66
C ILE A 42 0.94 -6.12 14.14
N ILE A 43 0.49 -7.28 13.62
CA ILE A 43 0.33 -7.46 12.17
C ILE A 43 -0.77 -6.57 11.61
N SER A 44 -1.87 -6.38 12.36
CA SER A 44 -2.93 -5.44 11.94
C SER A 44 -2.42 -4.00 11.88
N ILE A 45 -1.55 -3.58 12.80
CA ILE A 45 -0.91 -2.25 12.77
C ILE A 45 -0.02 -2.13 11.53
N ILE A 46 0.81 -3.12 11.24
CA ILE A 46 1.69 -3.12 10.05
C ILE A 46 0.85 -3.05 8.77
N ALA A 47 -0.25 -3.81 8.69
CA ALA A 47 -1.14 -3.77 7.54
C ALA A 47 -1.84 -2.41 7.38
N TRP A 48 -2.19 -1.76 8.49
CA TRP A 48 -2.74 -0.40 8.48
C TRP A 48 -1.72 0.62 7.96
N VAL A 49 -0.46 0.52 8.38
CA VAL A 49 0.63 1.37 7.87
C VAL A 49 0.83 1.17 6.36
N LEU A 50 0.80 -0.08 5.90
CA LEU A 50 0.86 -0.41 4.47
C LEU A 50 -0.32 0.17 3.68
N LEU A 51 -1.55 0.10 4.22
CA LEU A 51 -2.71 0.72 3.59
C LEU A 51 -2.58 2.23 3.46
N ILE A 52 -2.12 2.90 4.52
CA ILE A 52 -1.87 4.35 4.51
C ILE A 52 -0.80 4.67 3.46
N PHE A 53 0.25 3.87 3.39
CA PHE A 53 1.32 4.06 2.41
C PHE A 53 0.78 3.93 0.97
N SER A 54 0.02 2.87 0.67
CA SER A 54 -0.68 2.69 -0.63
C SER A 54 -1.58 3.89 -0.98
N PHE A 55 -2.27 4.43 0.02
CA PHE A 55 -3.17 5.57 -0.19
C PHE A 55 -2.39 6.84 -0.55
N ILE A 56 -1.28 7.11 0.12
CA ILE A 56 -0.41 8.26 -0.16
C ILE A 56 0.22 8.12 -1.55
N THR A 57 0.73 6.93 -1.91
CA THR A 57 1.32 6.70 -3.23
C THR A 57 0.29 6.82 -4.36
N MET A 58 -0.98 6.50 -4.10
CA MET A 58 -2.06 6.73 -5.07
C MET A 58 -2.31 8.22 -5.35
N ILE A 59 -2.19 9.09 -4.34
CA ILE A 59 -2.30 10.55 -4.53
C ILE A 59 -1.16 11.06 -5.42
N LEU A 60 0.06 10.52 -5.27
CA LEU A 60 1.20 10.85 -6.13
C LEU A 60 0.96 10.45 -7.59
N VAL A 61 0.38 9.26 -7.82
CA VAL A 61 0.02 8.78 -9.17
C VAL A 61 -1.04 9.69 -9.80
N LEU A 62 -2.09 10.04 -9.06
CA LEU A 62 -3.16 10.91 -9.54
C LEU A 62 -2.64 12.31 -9.87
N GLY A 63 -1.81 12.90 -9.01
CA GLY A 63 -1.18 14.20 -9.25
C GLY A 63 -0.22 14.23 -10.45
N GLY A 64 0.50 13.14 -10.71
CA GLY A 64 1.39 13.03 -11.87
C GLY A 64 0.67 12.75 -13.19
N SER A 65 -0.52 12.13 -13.15
CA SER A 65 -1.33 11.85 -14.34
C SER A 65 -2.05 13.07 -14.95
N SER A 66 -2.11 14.21 -14.23
CA SER A 66 -2.75 15.45 -14.69
C SER A 66 -1.89 16.26 -15.68
N HIS A 67 -1.40 15.60 -16.72
CA HIS A 67 -0.83 16.22 -17.92
C HIS A 67 -1.32 15.42 -19.14
N GLY A 68 -2.62 15.59 -19.42
CA GLY A 68 -3.25 15.30 -20.71
C GLY A 68 -3.44 16.60 -21.48
#